data_AF-J4H4F5-F1
#
_entry.id   AF-J4H4F5-F1
#
_cell.length_a   1.000
_cell.length_b   1.000
_cell.length_c   1.000
_cell.angle_alpha   90.00
_cell.angle_beta   90.00
_cell.angle_gamma   90.00
#
_symmetry.space_group_name_H-M   'P 1'
#
loop_
_entity.id
_entity.type
_entity.pdbx_description
1 polymer ?
#
loop_
_entity_poly.entity_id
_entity_poly.type
_entity_poly.pdbx_seq_one_letter_code
_entity_poly.pdbx_strand_id
1 'polypeptide(L)'
;MAIFLLMTGFSFYIPKGKAQIAVVALGIYLYTMAYSPGEGPVPFTYSAEAYPLYVRDVGMSFSTAMLWLFNFVIAFTFPRLLGAFKPQGAFGWYAAWNVLGFVLILLFVPETKALSLEELDQVFSVPTRKHATYQLKALPHNIRKYIFRMDVGDLPPLYEHEGALASPTHLATAGHA
;
A
#
# COMPACT_ATOMS: atom_id res chain seq x y z
N MET A 1 -3.36 -0.87 9.85
CA MET A 1 -3.67 -2.33 9.76
C MET A 1 -2.79 -3.16 10.68
N ALA A 2 -1.46 -3.18 10.51
CA ALA A 2 -0.54 -3.96 11.36
C ALA A 2 -0.69 -3.70 12.88
N ILE A 3 -0.83 -2.43 13.29
CA ILE A 3 -1.04 -2.04 14.70
C ILE A 3 -2.31 -2.67 15.29
N PHE A 4 -3.40 -2.72 14.52
CA PHE A 4 -4.67 -3.31 14.98
C PHE A 4 -4.58 -4.83 15.10
N LEU A 5 -3.85 -5.50 14.19
CA LEU A 5 -3.55 -6.93 14.32
C LEU A 5 -2.66 -7.23 15.52
N LEU A 6 -1.64 -6.40 15.79
CA LEU A 6 -0.82 -6.53 16.99
C LEU A 6 -1.63 -6.31 18.26
N MET A 7 -2.52 -5.33 18.29
CA MET A 7 -3.45 -5.12 19.40
C MET A 7 -4.31 -6.35 19.66
N THR A 8 -4.86 -6.97 18.60
CA THR A 8 -5.58 -8.25 18.70
C THR A 8 -4.67 -9.37 19.21
N GLY A 9 -3.43 -9.47 18.73
CA GLY A 9 -2.45 -10.46 19.21
C GLY A 9 -2.09 -10.31 20.68
N PHE A 10 -1.88 -9.08 21.15
CA PHE A 10 -1.56 -8.78 22.55
C PHE A 10 -2.75 -9.00 23.50
N SER A 11 -3.98 -8.92 23.00
CA SER A 11 -5.17 -9.21 23.81
C SER A 11 -5.20 -10.65 24.36
N PHE A 12 -4.49 -11.59 23.72
CA PHE A 12 -4.40 -12.98 24.18
C PHE A 12 -3.53 -13.18 25.43
N TYR A 13 -2.82 -12.14 25.90
CA TYR A 13 -2.16 -12.16 27.21
C TYR A 13 -3.13 -11.87 28.37
N ILE A 14 -4.33 -11.36 28.08
CA ILE A 14 -5.37 -11.10 29.08
C ILE A 14 -6.03 -12.44 29.49
N PRO A 15 -6.39 -12.64 30.77
CA PRO A 15 -7.14 -13.81 31.20
C PRO A 15 -8.42 -14.00 30.39
N LYS A 16 -8.76 -15.26 30.12
CA LYS A 16 -9.95 -15.61 29.33
C LYS A 16 -11.21 -15.05 30.00
N GLY A 17 -11.92 -14.17 29.29
CA GLY A 17 -13.12 -13.52 29.79
C GLY A 17 -13.74 -12.55 28.78
N LYS A 18 -14.82 -11.87 29.19
CA LYS A 18 -15.53 -10.90 28.34
C LYS A 18 -14.64 -9.75 27.85
N ALA A 19 -13.68 -9.33 28.68
CA ALA A 19 -12.72 -8.29 28.34
C ALA A 19 -11.81 -8.70 27.17
N GLN A 20 -11.30 -9.93 27.16
CA GLN A 20 -10.48 -10.43 26.05
C GLN A 20 -11.27 -10.43 24.74
N ILE A 21 -12.50 -10.96 24.75
CA ILE A 21 -13.36 -11.04 23.57
C ILE A 21 -13.67 -9.63 23.03
N ALA A 22 -13.94 -8.66 23.92
CA ALA A 22 -14.21 -7.28 23.52
C ALA A 22 -13.00 -6.63 22.83
N VAL A 23 -11.78 -6.82 23.36
CA VAL A 23 -10.56 -6.26 22.75
C VAL A 23 -10.23 -6.95 21.42
N VAL A 24 -10.39 -8.27 21.33
CA VAL A 24 -10.23 -9.01 20.06
C VAL A 24 -11.21 -8.49 19.01
N ALA A 25 -12.49 -8.37 19.37
CA ALA A 25 -13.52 -7.88 18.46
C ALA A 25 -13.20 -6.46 17.99
N LEU A 26 -12.88 -5.55 18.91
CA LEU A 26 -12.50 -4.18 18.59
C LEU A 26 -11.31 -4.13 17.63
N GLY A 27 -10.25 -4.91 17.89
CA GLY A 27 -9.08 -4.93 17.02
C GLY A 27 -9.36 -5.47 15.62
N ILE A 28 -10.19 -6.49 15.50
CA ILE A 28 -10.61 -7.03 14.19
C ILE A 28 -11.50 -6.01 13.46
N TYR A 29 -12.44 -5.35 14.15
CA TYR A 29 -13.28 -4.33 13.51
C TYR A 29 -12.47 -3.13 13.00
N LEU A 30 -11.55 -2.61 13.81
CA LEU A 30 -10.67 -1.52 13.39
C LEU A 30 -9.74 -1.93 12.24
N TYR A 31 -9.26 -3.18 12.24
CA TYR A 31 -8.54 -3.74 11.10
C TYR A 31 -9.40 -3.72 9.83
N THR A 32 -10.64 -4.24 9.90
CA THR A 32 -11.55 -4.29 8.75
C THR A 32 -11.92 -2.91 8.24
N MET A 33 -12.13 -1.93 9.13
CA MET A 33 -12.39 -0.53 8.76
C MET A 33 -11.23 0.09 7.98
N ALA A 34 -9.98 -0.23 8.34
CA ALA A 34 -8.80 0.25 7.63
C ALA A 34 -8.53 -0.52 6.32
N TYR A 35 -8.83 -1.82 6.30
CA TYR A 35 -8.68 -2.68 5.13
C TYR A 35 -9.68 -2.32 4.02
N SER A 36 -10.94 -2.07 4.39
CA SER A 36 -12.04 -1.89 3.43
C SER A 36 -11.85 -0.78 2.40
N PRO A 37 -11.37 0.44 2.73
CA PRO A 37 -11.17 1.48 1.72
C PRO A 37 -9.81 1.41 1.00
N GLY A 38 -8.83 0.70 1.57
CA GLY A 38 -7.47 0.60 1.04
C GLY A 38 -7.28 -0.69 0.24
N GLU A 39 -6.75 -1.72 0.91
CA GLU A 39 -6.40 -3.01 0.30
C GLU A 39 -7.59 -3.78 -0.29
N GLY A 40 -8.82 -3.45 0.10
CA GLY A 40 -10.02 -4.07 -0.48
C GLY A 40 -10.17 -3.78 -1.98
N PRO A 41 -10.41 -2.51 -2.38
CA PRO A 41 -10.65 -2.15 -3.77
C PRO A 41 -9.38 -1.79 -4.55
N VAL A 42 -8.35 -1.22 -3.90
CA VAL A 42 -7.20 -0.62 -4.60
C VAL A 42 -6.44 -1.62 -5.48
N PRO A 43 -6.13 -2.86 -5.05
CA PRO A 43 -5.39 -3.81 -5.88
C PRO A 43 -6.13 -4.18 -7.17
N PHE A 44 -7.46 -4.25 -7.12
CA PHE A 44 -8.28 -4.56 -8.30
C PHE A 44 -8.29 -3.40 -9.29
N THR A 45 -8.44 -2.17 -8.80
CA THR A 45 -8.35 -0.96 -9.63
C THR A 45 -6.94 -0.82 -10.23
N TYR A 46 -5.91 -1.00 -9.41
CA TYR A 46 -4.53 -0.95 -9.86
C TYR A 46 -4.23 -2.00 -10.93
N SER A 47 -4.74 -3.23 -10.78
CA SER A 47 -4.59 -4.27 -11.80
C SER A 47 -5.25 -3.87 -13.13
N ALA A 48 -6.35 -3.12 -13.10
CA ALA A 48 -7.00 -2.63 -14.32
C ALA A 48 -6.21 -1.51 -15.02
N GLU A 49 -5.46 -0.70 -14.25
CA GLU A 49 -4.64 0.42 -14.74
C GLU A 49 -3.24 -0.02 -15.17
N ALA A 50 -2.67 -1.04 -14.53
CA ALA A 50 -1.31 -1.49 -14.77
C ALA A 50 -1.12 -2.28 -16.07
N TYR A 51 -2.19 -2.91 -16.59
CA TYR A 51 -2.10 -3.68 -17.83
C TYR A 51 -2.49 -2.86 -19.08
N PRO A 52 -1.69 -2.95 -20.16
CA PRO A 52 -2.04 -2.36 -21.45
C PRO A 52 -3.37 -2.90 -21.99
N LEU A 53 -4.14 -2.05 -22.67
CA LEU A 53 -5.51 -2.34 -23.13
C LEU A 53 -5.64 -3.68 -23.90
N TYR A 54 -4.66 -4.02 -24.73
CA TYR A 54 -4.72 -5.20 -25.60
C TYR A 54 -4.51 -6.54 -24.88
N VAL A 55 -3.96 -6.55 -23.66
CA VAL A 55 -3.74 -7.76 -22.83
C VAL A 55 -4.39 -7.67 -21.46
N ARG A 56 -5.16 -6.61 -21.21
CA ARG A 56 -5.73 -6.30 -19.89
C ARG A 56 -6.55 -7.45 -19.32
N ASP A 57 -7.41 -8.06 -20.14
CA ASP A 57 -8.30 -9.14 -19.70
C ASP A 57 -7.52 -10.39 -19.26
N VAL A 58 -6.44 -10.71 -19.96
CA VAL A 58 -5.55 -11.84 -19.64
C VAL A 58 -4.73 -11.52 -18.37
N GLY A 59 -4.19 -10.30 -18.27
CA GLY A 59 -3.43 -9.84 -17.10
C GLY A 59 -4.27 -9.79 -15.83
N MET A 60 -5.49 -9.26 -15.90
CA MET A 60 -6.43 -9.21 -14.77
C MET A 60 -6.86 -10.61 -14.33
N SER A 61 -7.12 -11.50 -15.29
CA SER A 61 -7.48 -12.90 -15.00
C SER A 61 -6.34 -13.64 -14.31
N PHE A 62 -5.09 -13.44 -14.75
CA PHE A 62 -3.91 -14.01 -14.11
C PHE A 62 -3.69 -13.46 -12.69
N SER A 63 -3.79 -12.13 -12.51
CA SER A 63 -3.69 -11.50 -11.19
C SER A 63 -4.75 -12.01 -10.22
N THR A 64 -5.98 -12.15 -10.69
CA THR A 64 -7.09 -12.72 -9.91
C THR A 64 -6.82 -14.18 -9.56
N ALA A 65 -6.31 -14.99 -10.49
CA ALA A 65 -5.93 -16.38 -10.22
C ALA A 65 -4.84 -16.49 -9.16
N MET A 66 -3.81 -15.62 -9.21
CA MET A 66 -2.76 -15.55 -8.18
C MET A 66 -3.32 -15.15 -6.81
N LEU A 67 -4.20 -14.15 -6.76
CA LEU A 67 -4.88 -13.75 -5.52
C LEU A 67 -5.62 -14.93 -4.88
N TRP A 68 -6.44 -15.65 -5.65
CA TRP A 68 -7.18 -16.80 -5.14
C TRP A 68 -6.29 -17.98 -4.76
N LEU A 69 -5.19 -18.19 -5.50
CA LEU A 69 -4.18 -19.19 -5.15
C LEU A 69 -3.55 -18.89 -3.78
N PHE A 70 -3.11 -17.66 -3.54
CA PHE A 70 -2.54 -17.28 -2.25
C PHE A 70 -3.59 -17.30 -1.12
N ASN A 71 -4.83 -16.92 -1.42
CA ASN A 71 -5.94 -17.07 -0.46
C ASN A 71 -6.14 -18.54 -0.05
N PHE A 72 -6.08 -19.48 -1.00
CA PHE A 72 -6.12 -20.91 -0.72
C PHE A 72 -4.93 -21.36 0.15
N VAL A 73 -3.71 -20.92 -0.18
CA VAL A 73 -2.50 -21.23 0.62
C VAL A 73 -2.67 -20.75 2.05
N ILE A 74 -3.15 -19.52 2.26
CA ILE A 74 -3.40 -18.96 3.59
C ILE A 74 -4.46 -19.78 4.33
N ALA A 75 -5.62 -20.04 3.71
CA ALA A 75 -6.70 -20.80 4.32
C ALA A 75 -6.26 -22.21 4.74
N PHE A 76 -5.42 -22.87 3.94
CA PHE A 76 -4.89 -24.20 4.22
C PHE A 76 -3.79 -24.21 5.30
N THR A 77 -2.96 -23.17 5.34
CA THR A 77 -1.83 -23.08 6.28
C THR A 77 -2.23 -22.49 7.63
N PHE A 78 -3.28 -21.68 7.69
CA PHE A 78 -3.71 -20.98 8.90
C PHE A 78 -4.00 -21.88 10.11
N PRO A 79 -4.72 -23.02 9.98
CA PRO A 79 -4.93 -23.93 11.12
C PRO A 79 -3.63 -24.50 11.68
N ARG A 80 -2.67 -24.84 10.80
CA ARG A 80 -1.34 -25.33 11.22
C ARG A 80 -0.54 -24.22 11.91
N LEU A 81 -0.64 -22.99 11.42
CA LEU A 81 0.01 -21.82 12.01
C LEU A 81 -0.52 -21.54 13.43
N LEU A 82 -1.84 -21.63 13.63
CA LEU A 82 -2.47 -21.48 14.95
C LEU A 82 -1.98 -22.52 15.95
N GLY A 83 -1.80 -23.76 15.52
CA GLY A 83 -1.27 -24.85 16.36
C GLY A 83 0.19 -24.65 16.75
N ALA A 84 1.03 -24.17 15.83
CA ALA A 84 2.47 -24.00 16.06
C ALA A 84 2.82 -22.69 16.81
N PHE A 85 2.24 -21.56 16.42
CA PHE A 85 2.62 -20.23 16.91
C PHE A 85 1.72 -19.69 18.03
N LYS A 86 0.64 -20.42 18.38
CA LYS A 86 -0.46 -19.93 19.21
C LYS A 86 -1.16 -18.72 18.57
N PRO A 87 -2.36 -18.31 19.05
CA PRO A 87 -3.08 -17.18 18.46
C PRO A 87 -2.26 -15.88 18.41
N GLN A 88 -1.54 -15.55 19.49
CA GLN A 88 -0.70 -14.36 19.56
C GLN A 88 0.39 -14.32 18.48
N GLY A 89 1.06 -15.45 18.22
CA GLY A 89 2.11 -15.54 17.21
C GLY A 89 1.54 -15.53 15.79
N ALA A 90 0.37 -16.13 15.57
CA ALA A 90 -0.30 -16.08 14.27
C ALA A 90 -0.72 -14.65 13.88
N PHE A 91 -1.30 -13.87 14.81
CA PHE A 91 -1.62 -12.46 14.56
C PHE A 91 -0.36 -11.61 14.36
N GLY A 92 0.71 -11.85 15.12
CA GLY A 92 2.00 -11.18 14.94
C GLY A 92 2.64 -11.49 13.58
N TRP A 93 2.54 -12.73 13.10
CA TRP A 93 3.02 -13.14 11.78
C TRP A 93 2.33 -12.38 10.65
N TYR A 94 1.00 -12.29 10.67
CA TYR A 94 0.27 -11.51 9.66
C TYR A 94 0.47 -10.00 9.80
N ALA A 95 0.71 -9.50 11.01
CA ALA A 95 1.11 -8.11 11.21
C ALA A 95 2.47 -7.80 10.55
N ALA A 96 3.44 -8.72 10.64
CA ALA A 96 4.72 -8.58 9.95
C ALA A 96 4.54 -8.58 8.42
N TRP A 97 3.68 -9.45 7.87
CA TRP A 97 3.33 -9.44 6.45
C TRP A 97 2.65 -8.15 6.00
N ASN A 98 1.81 -7.55 6.86
CA ASN A 98 1.22 -6.24 6.58
C ASN A 98 2.29 -5.14 6.49
N VAL A 99 3.30 -5.16 7.38
CA VAL A 99 4.41 -4.19 7.33
C VAL A 99 5.28 -4.43 6.10
N LEU A 100 5.60 -5.68 5.78
CA LEU A 100 6.35 -6.03 4.58
C LEU A 100 5.62 -5.59 3.32
N GLY A 101 4.32 -5.87 3.21
CA GLY A 101 3.47 -5.42 2.11
C GLY A 101 3.48 -3.90 1.97
N PHE A 102 3.34 -3.17 3.06
CA PHE A 102 3.45 -1.71 3.07
C PHE A 102 4.80 -1.21 2.53
N VAL A 103 5.91 -1.82 2.95
CA VAL A 103 7.26 -1.46 2.45
C VAL A 103 7.39 -1.79 0.96
N LEU A 104 6.88 -2.94 0.51
CA LEU A 104 6.93 -3.32 -0.90
C LEU A 104 6.09 -2.37 -1.76
N ILE A 105 4.89 -2.01 -1.33
CA ILE A 105 4.03 -1.05 -2.04
C ILE A 105 4.77 0.29 -2.16
N LEU A 106 5.33 0.80 -1.06
CA LEU A 106 6.08 2.07 -1.08
C LEU A 106 7.27 2.09 -2.04
N LEU A 107 7.95 0.95 -2.24
CA LEU A 107 9.16 0.89 -3.07
C LEU A 107 8.84 0.57 -4.54
N PHE A 108 7.89 -0.33 -4.78
CA PHE A 108 7.69 -0.96 -6.08
C PHE A 108 6.42 -0.54 -6.80
N VAL A 109 5.43 0.02 -6.11
CA VAL A 109 4.16 0.44 -6.72
C VAL A 109 4.26 1.93 -7.08
N PRO A 110 4.38 2.30 -8.36
CA PRO A 110 4.26 3.69 -8.77
C PRO A 110 2.84 4.19 -8.54
N GLU A 111 2.72 5.48 -8.19
CA GLU A 111 1.43 6.16 -8.03
C GLU A 111 0.76 6.29 -9.40
N THR A 112 -0.45 5.74 -9.55
CA THR A 112 -1.24 5.78 -10.79
C THR A 112 -2.43 6.74 -10.71
N LYS A 113 -2.66 7.37 -9.55
CA LYS A 113 -3.83 8.20 -9.31
C LYS A 113 -3.86 9.43 -10.21
N ALA A 114 -5.02 9.64 -10.84
CA ALA A 114 -5.35 10.81 -11.66
C ALA A 114 -4.52 10.98 -12.93
N LEU A 115 -3.91 9.89 -13.44
CA LEU A 115 -3.21 9.87 -14.73
C LEU A 115 -4.10 9.29 -15.83
N SER A 116 -3.95 9.81 -17.04
CA SER A 116 -4.54 9.19 -18.23
C SER A 116 -3.83 7.87 -18.57
N LEU A 117 -4.47 7.02 -19.38
CA LEU A 117 -3.86 5.76 -19.84
C LEU A 117 -2.57 5.99 -20.66
N GLU A 118 -2.43 7.17 -21.27
CA GLU A 118 -1.26 7.58 -22.06
C GLU A 118 -0.10 8.03 -21.15
N GLU A 119 -0.41 8.73 -20.05
CA GLU A 119 0.55 9.12 -19.02
C GLU A 119 1.03 7.92 -18.18
N LEU A 120 0.18 6.89 -18.01
CA LEU A 120 0.56 5.65 -17.34
C LEU A 120 1.66 4.89 -18.09
N ASP A 121 1.64 4.91 -19.42
CA ASP A 121 2.69 4.27 -20.22
C ASP A 121 4.06 4.91 -19.96
N GLN A 122 4.10 6.23 -19.72
CA GLN A 122 5.32 6.94 -19.31
C GLN A 122 5.77 6.55 -17.89
N VAL A 123 4.83 6.39 -16.95
CA VAL A 123 5.13 5.95 -15.58
C VAL A 123 5.72 4.54 -15.55
N PHE A 124 5.14 3.60 -16.29
CA PHE A 124 5.63 2.23 -16.39
C PHE A 124 6.91 2.08 -17.25
N SER A 125 7.24 3.08 -18.08
CA SER A 125 8.50 3.11 -18.85
C SER A 125 9.73 3.37 -17.97
N VAL A 126 9.56 3.90 -16.75
CA VAL A 126 10.67 4.18 -15.84
C VAL A 126 11.10 2.89 -15.14
N PRO A 127 12.40 2.53 -15.16
CA PRO A 127 12.88 1.35 -14.47
C PRO A 127 12.55 1.39 -12.98
N THR A 128 11.99 0.29 -12.46
CA THR A 128 11.58 0.16 -11.05
C THR A 128 12.72 0.47 -10.07
N ARG A 129 13.98 0.26 -10.47
CA ARG A 129 15.16 0.61 -9.68
C ARG A 129 15.29 2.12 -9.45
N LYS A 130 14.98 2.96 -10.45
CA LYS A 130 14.99 4.43 -10.31
C LYS A 130 13.85 4.88 -9.40
N HIS A 131 12.65 4.31 -9.57
CA HIS A 131 11.51 4.55 -8.69
C HIS A 131 11.84 4.22 -7.23
N ALA A 132 12.35 3.02 -6.96
CA ALA A 132 12.71 2.60 -5.60
C ALA A 132 13.78 3.51 -4.97
N THR A 133 14.80 3.93 -5.73
CA THR A 133 15.81 4.87 -5.21
C THR A 133 15.25 6.27 -4.93
N TYR A 134 14.26 6.71 -5.70
CA TYR A 134 13.56 7.97 -5.45
C TYR A 134 12.70 7.86 -4.19
N GLN A 135 11.92 6.79 -4.05
CA GLN A 135 11.07 6.56 -2.87
C GLN A 135 11.89 6.43 -1.57
N LEU A 136 13.06 5.77 -1.63
CA LEU A 136 13.99 5.70 -0.49
C LEU A 136 14.52 7.08 -0.07
N LYS A 137 14.71 8.02 -1.02
CA LYS A 137 15.10 9.40 -0.72
C LYS A 137 13.91 10.27 -0.29
N ALA A 138 12.73 10.00 -0.82
CA ALA A 138 11.50 10.70 -0.50
C ALA A 138 10.95 10.33 0.89
N LEU A 139 11.15 9.10 1.36
CA LEU A 139 10.71 8.64 2.69
C LEU A 139 11.20 9.53 3.85
N PRO A 140 12.51 9.75 4.05
CA PRO A 140 12.99 10.62 5.14
C PRO A 140 12.59 12.09 4.94
N HIS A 141 12.43 12.53 3.69
CA HIS A 141 11.95 13.87 3.37
C HIS A 141 10.48 14.07 3.77
N ASN A 142 9.60 13.14 3.36
CA ASN A 142 8.17 13.17 3.68
C ASN A 142 7.92 13.05 5.19
N ILE A 143 8.73 12.26 5.90
CA ILE A 143 8.67 12.20 7.36
C ILE A 143 9.02 13.57 7.97
N ARG A 144 10.08 14.24 7.50
CA ARG A 144 10.44 15.58 7.99
C ARG A 144 9.38 16.63 7.69
N LYS A 145 8.77 16.57 6.50
CA LYS A 145 7.74 17.51 6.06
C LYS A 145 6.40 17.29 6.77
N TYR A 146 5.87 16.07 6.77
CA TYR A 146 4.51 15.80 7.26
C TYR A 146 4.46 15.44 8.75
N ILE A 147 5.46 14.74 9.28
CA ILE A 147 5.50 14.35 10.70
C ILE A 147 6.15 15.44 11.55
N PHE A 148 7.32 15.94 11.13
CA PHE A 148 8.05 16.98 11.88
C PHE A 148 7.68 18.42 11.49
N ARG A 149 6.78 18.61 10.51
CA ARG A 149 6.33 19.94 10.02
C ARG A 149 7.49 20.88 9.69
N MET A 150 8.63 20.33 9.27
CA MET A 150 9.80 21.10 8.86
C MET A 150 9.62 21.57 7.43
N ASP A 151 9.98 22.81 7.14
CA ASP A 151 9.94 23.36 5.79
C ASP A 151 11.13 22.85 4.97
N VAL A 152 10.99 21.63 4.45
CA VAL A 152 11.88 21.02 3.47
C VAL A 152 11.16 21.12 2.12
N GLY A 153 11.66 22.00 1.23
CA GLY A 153 11.04 22.33 -0.07
C GLY A 153 10.75 21.12 -0.97
N ASP A 154 9.94 21.27 -2.01
CA ASP A 154 9.41 20.13 -2.78
C ASP A 154 10.50 19.29 -3.49
N LEU A 155 10.35 17.95 -3.44
CA LEU A 155 11.20 17.06 -4.24
C LEU A 155 10.92 17.28 -5.75
N PRO A 156 11.96 17.20 -6.60
CA PRO A 156 11.77 17.29 -8.04
C PRO A 156 10.83 16.17 -8.52
N PRO A 157 9.81 16.48 -9.32
CA PRO A 157 8.84 15.48 -9.75
C PRO A 157 9.54 14.38 -10.56
N LEU A 158 9.28 13.12 -10.22
CA LEU A 158 9.89 11.96 -10.88
C LEU A 158 9.36 11.78 -12.31
N TYR A 159 8.15 12.28 -12.57
CA TYR A 159 7.48 12.27 -13.87
C TYR A 159 7.16 13.72 -14.26
N GLU A 160 7.44 14.11 -15.50
CA GLU A 160 7.00 15.41 -16.03
C GLU A 160 5.50 15.32 -16.30
N HIS A 161 4.70 15.87 -15.39
CA HIS A 161 3.25 15.92 -15.56
C HIS A 161 2.87 17.16 -16.36
N GLU A 162 2.25 16.99 -17.52
CA GLU A 162 1.70 18.09 -18.32
C GLU A 162 0.65 18.90 -17.51
N GLY A 163 -0.02 18.27 -16.54
CA GLY A 163 -0.94 18.90 -15.59
C GLY A 163 -0.31 19.74 -14.45
N ALA A 164 1.00 19.65 -14.21
CA ALA A 164 1.69 20.50 -13.21
C ALA A 164 2.00 21.91 -13.76
N LEU A 165 1.87 22.12 -15.07
CA LEU A 165 2.03 23.42 -15.73
C LEU A 165 0.90 24.42 -15.42
N ALA A 166 -0.16 23.97 -14.74
CA ALA A 166 -1.27 24.83 -14.32
C ALA A 166 -1.12 25.41 -12.90
N SER A 167 0.02 25.22 -12.21
CA SER A 167 0.33 26.01 -11.01
C SER A 167 0.91 27.37 -11.43
N PRO A 168 0.40 28.50 -10.88
CA PRO A 168 0.64 29.85 -11.40
C PRO A 168 2.10 30.32 -11.33
N THR A 169 3.01 29.56 -10.71
CA THR A 169 4.42 29.92 -10.56
C THR A 169 5.19 29.94 -11.89
N HIS A 170 4.78 29.17 -12.90
CA HIS A 170 5.49 29.11 -14.19
C HIS A 170 5.04 30.15 -15.22
N LEU A 171 3.93 30.87 -14.99
CA LEU A 171 3.48 31.94 -15.89
C LEU A 171 4.24 33.27 -15.69
N ALA A 172 4.97 33.44 -14.58
CA ALA A 172 5.72 34.66 -14.32
C ALA A 172 6.99 34.81 -15.18
N THR A 173 7.51 33.71 -15.75
CA THR A 173 8.73 33.73 -16.58
C THR A 173 8.47 33.81 -18.08
N ALA A 174 7.23 33.75 -18.53
CA ALA A 174 6.87 33.80 -19.95
C ALA A 174 6.41 35.19 -20.44
N GLY A 175 6.54 36.23 -19.60
CA GLY A 175 6.07 37.60 -19.89
C GLY A 175 7.16 38.61 -20.31
N HIS A 176 8.40 38.18 -20.52
CA HIS A 176 9.50 39.07 -20.91
C HIS A 176 10.36 38.42 -22.00
N ALA A 177 9.87 38.48 -23.24
CA ALA A 177 10.67 38.39 -24.47
C ALA A 177 9.97 39.21 -25.55
#